data_AF-A0A6G4W8I6-F1
#
_entry.id   AF-A0A6G4W8I6-F1
#
_cell.length_a   1.000
_cell.length_b   1.000
_cell.length_c   1.000
_cell.angle_alpha   90.00
_cell.angle_beta   90.00
_cell.angle_gamma   90.00
#
_symmetry.space_group_name_H-M   'P 1'
#
loop_
_entity.id
_entity.type
_entity.pdbx_description
1 polymer ?
#
loop_
_entity_poly.entity_id
_entity_poly.type
_entity_poly.pdbx_seq_one_letter_code
_entity_poly.pdbx_strand_id
1 'polypeptide(L)' 'MSAIRFIRREIFQVTQAEFAALAGVTQASVSRWEAGGAPSLDEMQAIRKAASDRAIEWNDTWFFDAPVAVPSEAAE' A
#
# COMPACT_ATOMS: atom_id res chain seq x y z
N MET A 1 -2.14 -10.07 8.14
CA MET A 1 -1.63 -8.71 7.89
C MET A 1 -2.27 -8.24 6.59
N SER A 2 -2.90 -7.06 6.51
CA SER A 2 -3.59 -6.62 5.28
C SER A 2 -2.61 -6.06 4.25
N ALA A 3 -2.89 -6.29 2.97
CA ALA A 3 -2.14 -5.78 1.82
C ALA A 3 -1.86 -4.28 1.93
N ILE A 4 -2.88 -3.48 2.22
CA ILE A 4 -2.75 -2.02 2.37
C ILE A 4 -1.82 -1.64 3.53
N ARG A 5 -1.87 -2.36 4.64
CA ARG A 5 -0.97 -2.11 5.78
C ARG A 5 0.48 -2.38 5.41
N PHE A 6 0.74 -3.43 4.63
CA PHE A 6 2.06 -3.74 4.08
C PHE A 6 2.53 -2.63 3.14
N ILE A 7 1.72 -2.27 2.13
CA ILE A 7 2.03 -1.18 1.20
C ILE A 7 2.37 0.10 1.96
N ARG A 8 1.56 0.48 2.95
CA ARG A 8 1.80 1.71 3.70
C ARG A 8 3.10 1.67 4.52
N ARG A 9 3.38 0.56 5.22
CA ARG A 9 4.52 0.48 6.15
C ARG A 9 5.83 0.11 5.48
N GLU A 10 5.81 -0.79 4.52
CA GLU A 10 7.02 -1.33 3.92
C GLU A 10 7.39 -0.59 2.63
N ILE A 11 6.39 -0.21 1.82
CA ILE A 11 6.62 0.45 0.52
C ILE A 11 6.67 1.97 0.67
N PHE A 12 5.63 2.57 1.26
CA PHE A 12 5.57 4.02 1.42
C PHE A 12 6.25 4.52 2.70
N GLN A 13 6.37 3.67 3.72
CA GLN A 13 6.94 4.00 5.04
C GLN A 13 6.31 5.25 5.70
N VAL A 14 5.00 5.41 5.55
CA VAL A 14 4.26 6.58 6.05
C VAL A 14 3.19 6.21 7.09
N THR A 15 2.68 7.22 7.81
CA THR A 15 1.52 7.09 8.69
C THR A 15 0.22 6.91 7.88
N GLN A 16 -0.86 6.47 8.54
CA GLN A 16 -2.17 6.34 7.87
C GLN A 16 -2.68 7.67 7.31
N ALA A 17 -2.44 8.78 8.02
CA ALA A 17 -2.88 10.11 7.60
C ALA A 17 -2.14 10.59 6.35
N GLU A 18 -0.82 10.39 6.30
CA GLU A 18 -0.01 10.70 5.13
C GLU A 18 -0.37 9.80 3.95
N PHE A 19 -0.58 8.50 4.18
CA PHE A 19 -1.03 7.59 3.13
C PHE A 19 -2.38 8.00 2.54
N ALA A 20 -3.30 8.42 3.40
CA ALA A 20 -4.60 8.92 2.98
C ALA A 20 -4.47 10.18 2.12
N ALA A 21 -3.62 11.13 2.50
CA ALA A 21 -3.36 12.34 1.72
C ALA A 21 -2.80 12.01 0.33
N LEU A 22 -1.95 10.98 0.21
CA LEU A 22 -1.40 10.54 -1.07
C LEU A 22 -2.44 9.90 -1.99
N ALA A 23 -3.31 9.07 -1.41
CA ALA A 23 -4.39 8.43 -2.14
C ALA A 23 -5.60 9.35 -2.36
N GLY A 24 -5.58 10.59 -1.84
CA GLY A 24 -6.69 11.55 -1.96
C GLY A 24 -7.93 11.15 -1.14
N VAL A 25 -7.75 10.35 -0.09
CA VAL A 25 -8.84 9.85 0.77
C VAL A 25 -8.66 10.32 2.22
N THR A 26 -9.57 9.87 3.11
CA THR A 26 -9.47 10.14 4.55
C THR A 26 -8.66 9.06 5.27
N GLN A 27 -8.09 9.39 6.44
CA GLN A 27 -7.44 8.39 7.29
C GLN A 27 -8.40 7.26 7.68
N ALA A 28 -9.70 7.55 7.85
CA ALA A 28 -10.72 6.55 8.15
C ALA A 28 -10.87 5.52 7.02
N SER A 29 -10.75 5.94 5.75
CA SER A 29 -10.73 5.04 4.60
C SER A 29 -9.57 4.06 4.68
N VAL A 30 -8.36 4.56 4.97
CA VAL A 30 -7.16 3.72 5.14
C VAL A 30 -7.33 2.75 6.30
N SER A 31 -7.83 3.21 7.44
CA SER A 31 -8.11 2.34 8.61
C SER A 31 -9.09 1.22 8.25
N ARG A 32 -10.15 1.53 7.51
CA ARG A 32 -11.12 0.53 7.02
C ARG A 32 -10.46 -0.48 6.09
N TRP A 33 -9.60 -0.04 5.17
CA TRP A 33 -8.89 -0.96 4.30
C TRP A 33 -7.96 -1.88 5.07
N GLU A 34 -7.23 -1.33 6.05
CA GLU A 34 -6.34 -2.11 6.89
C GLU A 34 -7.06 -3.15 7.75
N ALA A 35 -8.33 -2.90 8.10
CA ALA A 35 -9.21 -3.81 8.82
C ALA A 35 -9.87 -4.89 7.93
N GLY A 36 -9.62 -4.88 6.62
CA GLY A 36 -10.13 -5.90 5.67
C GLY A 36 -11.05 -5.35 4.58
N GLY A 37 -11.26 -4.03 4.51
CA GLY A 37 -11.89 -3.40 3.35
C GLY A 37 -10.98 -3.40 2.12
N ALA A 38 -11.56 -3.46 0.93
CA ALA A 38 -10.83 -3.22 -0.30
C ALA A 38 -11.01 -1.76 -0.77
N PRO A 39 -9.96 -1.09 -1.24
CA PRO A 39 -10.11 0.16 -1.98
C PRO A 39 -10.84 -0.06 -3.31
N SER A 40 -11.47 0.98 -3.83
CA SER A 40 -12.04 1.00 -5.18
C SER A 40 -10.94 1.07 -6.25
N LEU A 41 -11.33 0.88 -7.53
CA LEU A 41 -10.39 1.00 -8.65
C LEU A 41 -9.76 2.40 -8.73
N ASP A 42 -10.53 3.46 -8.51
CA ASP A 42 -10.01 4.84 -8.50
C ASP A 42 -9.00 5.05 -7.37
N GLU A 43 -9.27 4.48 -6.19
CA GLU A 43 -8.38 4.56 -5.04
C GLU A 43 -7.07 3.76 -5.27
N MET A 44 -7.17 2.58 -5.91
CA MET A 44 -5.99 1.81 -6.33
C MET A 44 -5.14 2.59 -7.34
N GLN A 45 -5.77 3.27 -8.31
CA GLN A 45 -5.07 4.12 -9.26
C GLN A 45 -4.38 5.30 -8.59
N ALA A 46 -5.02 5.94 -7.60
CA ALA A 46 -4.42 7.03 -6.83
C ALA A 46 -3.17 6.56 -6.07
N ILE A 47 -3.22 5.39 -5.44
CA ILE A 47 -2.08 4.79 -4.74
C ILE A 47 -0.94 4.49 -5.74
N ARG A 48 -1.24 3.87 -6.88
CA ARG A 48 -0.25 3.58 -7.92
C ARG A 48 0.39 4.86 -8.45
N LYS A 49 -0.41 5.90 -8.68
CA LYS A 49 0.10 7.21 -9.09
C LYS A 49 1.03 7.80 -8.03
N ALA A 50 0.66 7.75 -6.75
CA ALA A 50 1.51 8.22 -5.67
C ALA A 50 2.84 7.45 -5.56
N ALA A 51 2.85 6.16 -5.89
CA ALA A 51 4.09 5.38 -5.98
C ALA A 51 4.97 5.86 -7.15
N SER A 52 4.37 6.00 -8.34
CA SER A 52 5.07 6.50 -9.54
C SER A 52 5.63 7.91 -9.34
N ASP A 53 4.85 8.83 -8.75
CA ASP A 53 5.26 10.21 -8.46
C ASP A 53 6.45 10.28 -7.47
N ARG A 54 6.64 9.22 -6.68
CA ARG A 54 7.76 9.06 -5.73
C ARG A 54 8.90 8.20 -6.26
N ALA A 55 8.83 7.80 -7.53
CA ALA A 55 9.79 6.87 -8.16
C ALA A 55 9.94 5.54 -7.41
N ILE A 56 8.86 5.06 -6.78
CA ILE A 56 8.82 3.76 -6.13
C ILE A 56 8.52 2.69 -7.19
N GLU A 57 9.31 1.61 -7.20
CA GLU A 57 9.01 0.45 -8.03
C GLU A 57 7.71 -0.20 -7.54
N TRP A 58 6.67 -0.09 -8.33
CA TRP A 58 5.33 -0.53 -7.95
C TRP A 58 5.03 -1.95 -8.45
N ASN A 59 4.45 -2.79 -7.59
CA ASN A 59 3.92 -4.09 -7.97
C ASN A 59 2.43 -4.21 -7.62
N ASP A 60 1.57 -4.33 -8.65
CA ASP A 60 0.12 -4.45 -8.48
C ASP A 60 -0.29 -5.71 -7.70
N THR A 61 0.57 -6.74 -7.63
CA THR A 61 0.29 -7.94 -6.83
C THR A 61 0.14 -7.63 -5.35
N TRP A 62 0.76 -6.55 -4.85
CA TRP A 62 0.68 -6.16 -3.44
C TRP A 62 -0.73 -5.82 -2.96
N PHE A 63 -1.67 -5.46 -3.87
CA PHE A 63 -3.07 -5.24 -3.51
C PHE A 63 -3.83 -6.54 -3.21
N PHE A 64 -3.43 -7.64 -3.85
CA PHE A 64 -4.14 -8.91 -3.83
C PHE A 64 -3.47 -9.93 -2.91
N ASP A 65 -2.15 -9.92 -2.91
CA ASP A 65 -1.30 -10.81 -2.15
C ASP A 65 -0.31 -9.94 -1.40
N ALA A 66 -0.54 -9.74 -0.10
CA ALA A 66 0.49 -9.14 0.74
C ALA A 66 1.66 -10.12 0.68
N PRO A 67 2.82 -9.77 0.09
CA PRO A 67 3.93 -10.71 0.07
C PRO A 67 4.22 -11.01 1.55
N VAL A 68 4.01 -12.27 1.94
CA VAL A 68 4.62 -12.81 3.15
C VAL A 68 6.08 -12.47 2.97
N ALA A 69 6.57 -11.50 3.74
CA ALA A 69 7.89 -10.91 3.60
C ALA A 69 8.84 -12.01 3.11
N VAL A 70 9.25 -11.95 1.84
CA VAL A 70 10.16 -12.94 1.28
C VAL A 70 11.37 -12.87 2.21
N PRO A 71 11.64 -13.90 3.03
CA PRO A 71 12.84 -13.86 3.85
C PRO A 71 13.97 -13.82 2.83
N SER A 72 14.74 -12.74 2.87
CA SER A 72 16.00 -12.54 2.16
C SER A 72 16.63 -13.88 1.75
N GLU A 73 16.44 -14.32 0.51
CA GLU A 73 17.30 -15.33 -0.12
C GLU A 73 18.64 -14.64 -0.39
N ALA A 74 19.40 -14.46 0.69
CA ALA A 74 20.81 -14.18 0.63
C ALA A 74 21.53 -15.53 0.50
N ALA A 75 21.89 -15.84 -0.75
CA ALA A 75 23.11 -16.53 -1.17
C ALA A 75 23.59 -17.75 -0.33
N GLU A 76 23.48 -18.93 -0.94
CA GLU A 76 24.52 -19.98 -0.85
C GLU A 76 24.94 -20.43 -2.26
#